data_AF-A0A0P7UW84-F1
#
_entry.id   AF-A0A0P7UW84-F1
#
_cell.length_a   1.000
_cell.length_b   1.000
_cell.length_c   1.000
_cell.angle_alpha   90.00
_cell.angle_beta   90.00
_cell.angle_gamma   90.00
#
_symmetry.space_group_name_H-M   'P 1'
#
loop_
_entity.id
_entity.type
_entity.pdbx_description
1 polymer ?
#
loop_
_entity_poly.entity_id
_entity_poly.type
_entity_poly.pdbx_seq_one_letter_code
_entity_poly.pdbx_strand_id
1 'polypeptide(L)'
;MKKGYLAVTPLKEMGNSNVGQPRARRLKEALHSSIEASLRSDAEVPSSVFTQLYLEAEQLQQTQEDRAEKEDDDEEKYSEPGSATIPCQLRPHVEEHCRLDGFCQSGKDLRLESIGNTILEVPPGFILVGATSPRLPDNILVCAVDHMFLPDSTGQNSLLGFLGNCVGCGKKGFRYFTEFSEHINLKTGFQPKKQTYLQYYLLRDSHGRLVRGPAICWESR
;
A
#
# COMPACT_ATOMS: atom_id res chain seq x y z
N MET A 1 5.90 -36.22 -69.23
CA MET A 1 5.66 -36.36 -67.77
C MET A 1 6.38 -35.25 -67.02
N LYS A 2 5.97 -34.90 -65.79
CA LYS A 2 6.61 -33.84 -65.00
C LYS A 2 7.80 -34.39 -64.21
N LYS A 3 8.97 -33.72 -64.29
CA LYS A 3 10.06 -33.81 -63.30
C LYS A 3 9.79 -32.80 -62.17
N GLY A 4 10.48 -32.92 -61.03
CA GLY A 4 10.26 -32.04 -59.88
C GLY A 4 11.54 -31.53 -59.22
N TYR A 5 11.32 -30.79 -58.13
CA TYR A 5 12.27 -30.31 -57.11
C TYR A 5 13.16 -29.08 -57.39
N LEU A 6 12.96 -28.08 -56.52
CA LEU A 6 13.97 -27.19 -55.88
C LEU A 6 14.71 -26.15 -56.76
N ALA A 7 14.98 -24.92 -56.30
CA ALA A 7 14.64 -24.22 -55.04
C ALA A 7 14.85 -22.69 -55.16
N VAL A 8 14.81 -21.99 -54.01
CA VAL A 8 15.36 -20.64 -53.71
C VAL A 8 14.47 -19.42 -54.03
N THR A 9 14.26 -18.59 -53.00
CA THR A 9 13.62 -17.25 -52.99
C THR A 9 14.68 -16.14 -53.17
N PRO A 10 14.31 -14.89 -53.51
CA PRO A 10 14.44 -13.82 -52.49
C PRO A 10 13.54 -12.56 -52.62
N LEU A 11 13.46 -11.84 -51.49
CA LEU A 11 13.39 -10.37 -51.29
C LEU A 11 12.37 -9.47 -52.03
N LYS A 12 11.50 -8.80 -51.25
CA LYS A 12 11.72 -7.44 -50.70
C LYS A 12 10.82 -7.23 -49.46
N GLU A 13 11.36 -6.85 -48.31
CA GLU A 13 11.55 -5.46 -47.84
C GLU A 13 10.25 -4.65 -47.69
N MET A 14 9.78 -4.50 -46.44
CA MET A 14 9.85 -3.19 -45.78
C MET A 14 9.88 -3.37 -44.25
N GLY A 15 10.59 -2.48 -43.55
CA GLY A 15 10.29 -2.16 -42.16
C GLY A 15 9.06 -1.26 -42.04
N ASN A 16 8.74 -0.67 -40.89
CA ASN A 16 9.50 -0.68 -39.64
C ASN A 16 8.57 -0.44 -38.43
N SER A 17 9.15 -0.52 -37.23
CA SER A 17 8.72 0.18 -36.00
C SER A 17 7.26 0.11 -35.55
N ASN A 18 7.04 -0.57 -34.42
CA ASN A 18 6.23 0.01 -33.33
C ASN A 18 6.69 -0.56 -31.98
N VAL A 19 7.72 0.06 -31.40
CA VAL A 19 8.06 -0.09 -29.98
C VAL A 19 6.90 0.48 -29.16
N GLY A 20 6.40 -0.24 -28.15
CA GLY A 20 5.47 0.35 -27.17
C GLY A 20 4.48 -0.58 -26.47
N GLN A 21 3.93 -1.61 -27.13
CA GLN A 21 2.81 -2.39 -26.55
C GLN A 21 2.84 -3.94 -26.60
N PRO A 22 3.95 -4.67 -26.31
CA PRO A 22 3.89 -6.13 -26.25
C PRO A 22 3.40 -6.68 -24.90
N ARG A 23 3.86 -6.13 -23.77
CA ARG A 23 3.81 -6.80 -22.45
C ARG A 23 2.38 -7.08 -21.96
N ALA A 24 1.51 -6.07 -21.85
CA ALA A 24 0.16 -6.25 -21.33
C ALA A 24 -0.71 -7.18 -22.19
N ARG A 25 -0.56 -7.11 -23.53
CA ARG A 25 -1.32 -7.96 -24.45
C ARG A 25 -0.85 -9.41 -24.42
N ARG A 26 0.47 -9.65 -24.49
CA ARG A 26 1.04 -11.00 -24.39
C ARG A 26 0.79 -11.63 -23.01
N LEU A 27 0.82 -10.85 -21.93
CA LEU A 27 0.45 -11.29 -20.59
C LEU A 27 -1.02 -11.73 -20.54
N LYS A 28 -1.94 -10.95 -21.14
CA LYS A 28 -3.36 -11.31 -21.21
C LYS A 28 -3.58 -12.58 -22.05
N GLU A 29 -2.95 -12.68 -23.21
CA GLU A 29 -3.04 -13.85 -24.09
C GLU A 29 -2.46 -15.12 -23.40
N ALA A 30 -1.35 -14.99 -22.67
CA ALA A 30 -0.78 -16.08 -21.87
C ALA A 30 -1.66 -16.46 -20.67
N LEU A 31 -2.25 -15.49 -19.96
CA LEU A 31 -3.15 -15.74 -18.83
C LEU A 31 -4.43 -16.44 -19.28
N HIS A 32 -5.03 -16.00 -20.39
CA HIS A 32 -6.18 -16.68 -21.00
C HIS A 32 -5.83 -18.12 -21.39
N SER A 33 -4.67 -18.34 -22.04
CA SER A 33 -4.18 -19.67 -22.40
C SER A 33 -3.94 -20.58 -21.17
N SER A 34 -3.39 -20.03 -20.09
CA SER A 34 -3.16 -20.75 -18.82
C SER A 34 -4.47 -21.14 -18.12
N ILE A 35 -5.47 -20.24 -18.10
CA ILE A 35 -6.80 -20.54 -17.56
C ILE A 35 -7.49 -21.60 -18.43
N GLU A 36 -7.43 -21.48 -19.76
CA GLU A 36 -7.98 -22.49 -20.67
C GLU A 36 -7.30 -23.86 -20.55
N ALA A 37 -5.99 -23.90 -20.31
CA ALA A 37 -5.28 -25.15 -20.03
C ALA A 37 -5.75 -25.77 -18.70
N SER A 38 -5.83 -24.97 -17.64
CA SER A 38 -6.27 -25.41 -16.30
C SER A 38 -7.75 -25.83 -16.24
N LEU A 39 -8.59 -25.34 -17.16
CA LEU A 39 -10.00 -25.75 -17.30
C LEU A 39 -10.19 -26.95 -18.25
N ARG A 40 -9.14 -27.37 -18.97
CA ARG A 40 -9.13 -28.57 -19.82
C ARG A 40 -8.36 -29.75 -19.21
N SER A 41 -7.61 -29.52 -18.13
CA SER A 41 -6.89 -30.56 -17.39
C SER A 41 -7.76 -31.16 -16.29
N ASP A 42 -8.20 -32.41 -16.50
CA ASP A 42 -8.94 -33.19 -15.50
C ASP A 42 -7.95 -33.85 -14.51
N ALA A 43 -7.29 -33.02 -13.70
CA ALA A 43 -6.19 -33.40 -12.81
C ALA A 43 -6.34 -32.75 -11.42
N GLU A 44 -6.31 -33.56 -10.37
CA GLU A 44 -6.50 -33.09 -8.99
C GLU A 44 -5.32 -32.24 -8.48
N VAL A 45 -5.60 -30.96 -8.25
CA VAL A 45 -4.89 -30.02 -7.36
C VAL A 45 -3.34 -29.97 -7.47
N PRO A 46 -2.79 -29.06 -8.29
CA PRO A 46 -1.38 -28.68 -8.23
C PRO A 46 -0.99 -28.07 -6.87
N SER A 47 0.26 -28.28 -6.46
CA SER A 47 0.80 -27.79 -5.19
C SER A 47 1.09 -26.27 -5.19
N SER A 48 1.23 -25.69 -3.99
CA SER A 48 1.36 -24.23 -3.81
C SER A 48 2.64 -23.67 -4.44
N VAL A 49 2.48 -22.55 -5.15
CA VAL A 49 3.52 -21.81 -5.92
C VAL A 49 4.75 -21.42 -5.06
N PHE A 50 4.60 -21.34 -3.73
CA PHE A 50 5.68 -20.92 -2.83
C PHE A 50 6.96 -21.77 -2.89
N THR A 51 6.86 -23.06 -3.21
CA THR A 51 8.04 -23.94 -3.28
C THR A 51 8.94 -23.64 -4.49
N GLN A 52 8.37 -23.13 -5.59
CA GLN A 52 9.09 -22.90 -6.84
C GLN A 52 10.13 -21.77 -6.70
N LEU A 53 9.74 -20.67 -6.05
CA LEU A 53 10.51 -19.44 -5.97
C LEU A 53 11.79 -19.55 -5.12
N TYR A 54 11.86 -20.51 -4.20
CA TYR A 54 13.07 -20.72 -3.39
C TYR A 54 14.19 -21.39 -4.21
N LEU A 55 13.84 -22.34 -5.07
CA LEU A 55 14.78 -23.09 -5.92
C LEU A 55 15.41 -22.22 -7.02
N GLU A 56 14.70 -21.19 -7.50
CA GLU A 56 15.20 -20.25 -8.50
C GLU A 56 16.19 -19.23 -7.91
N ALA A 57 16.05 -18.89 -6.62
CA ALA A 57 16.90 -17.90 -5.94
C ALA A 57 18.34 -18.40 -5.72
N GLU A 58 18.53 -19.68 -5.42
CA GLU A 58 19.85 -20.28 -5.18
C GLU A 58 20.69 -20.40 -6.46
N GLN A 59 20.06 -20.48 -7.63
CA GLN A 59 20.74 -20.69 -8.92
C GLN A 59 21.34 -19.40 -9.51
N LEU A 60 20.74 -18.24 -9.23
CA LEU A 60 21.21 -16.94 -9.72
C LEU A 60 22.50 -16.45 -9.05
N GLN A 61 22.78 -16.91 -7.83
CA GLN A 61 24.00 -16.49 -7.10
C GLN A 61 25.30 -17.09 -7.67
N GLN A 62 25.21 -18.14 -8.50
CA GLN A 62 26.38 -18.85 -9.04
C GLN A 62 26.87 -18.33 -10.42
N THR A 63 26.23 -17.31 -10.99
CA THR A 63 26.50 -16.86 -12.38
C THR A 63 26.94 -15.40 -12.50
N GLN A 64 27.18 -14.69 -11.39
CA GLN A 64 27.46 -13.24 -11.39
C GLN A 64 28.92 -12.86 -11.02
N GLU A 65 29.89 -13.77 -11.17
CA GLU A 65 31.32 -13.49 -10.88
C GLU A 65 32.23 -13.41 -12.12
N ASP A 66 31.75 -13.59 -13.35
CA ASP A 66 32.61 -13.62 -14.55
C ASP A 66 32.21 -12.59 -15.64
N ARG A 67 33.19 -11.73 -15.97
CA ARG A 67 33.31 -10.77 -17.09
C ARG A 67 32.49 -9.47 -17.13
N ALA A 68 33.20 -8.41 -17.56
CA ALA A 68 32.75 -7.02 -17.70
C ALA A 68 33.36 -6.37 -18.98
N GLU A 69 33.03 -5.09 -19.21
CA GLU A 69 33.54 -4.19 -20.29
C GLU A 69 33.01 -4.53 -21.73
N LYS A 70 32.63 -3.61 -22.64
CA LYS A 70 33.03 -2.19 -22.90
C LYS A 70 31.95 -1.26 -23.52
N GLU A 71 32.28 0.03 -23.49
CA GLU A 71 31.90 1.27 -24.24
C GLU A 71 31.77 1.14 -25.80
N ASP A 72 31.21 2.06 -26.62
CA ASP A 72 30.50 3.38 -26.54
C ASP A 72 29.95 3.75 -27.99
N ASP A 73 29.39 4.96 -28.26
CA ASP A 73 29.01 5.65 -29.56
C ASP A 73 27.50 6.08 -29.72
N ASP A 74 27.18 7.09 -30.57
CA ASP A 74 25.85 7.77 -30.75
C ASP A 74 25.28 7.77 -32.22
N GLU A 75 24.84 8.81 -32.98
CA GLU A 75 24.72 10.30 -32.89
C GLU A 75 23.53 10.83 -33.76
N GLU A 76 22.83 11.91 -33.35
CA GLU A 76 21.92 12.80 -34.16
C GLU A 76 20.61 12.16 -34.79
N LYS A 77 19.49 12.83 -35.20
CA LYS A 77 18.85 14.17 -34.96
C LYS A 77 17.48 14.35 -35.69
N TYR A 78 16.69 15.34 -35.22
CA TYR A 78 15.62 16.13 -35.90
C TYR A 78 14.14 15.64 -36.03
N SER A 79 13.27 16.33 -35.25
CA SER A 79 12.06 17.08 -35.66
C SER A 79 10.75 16.41 -36.15
N GLU A 80 9.61 16.89 -35.61
CA GLU A 80 8.22 16.53 -35.99
C GLU A 80 7.70 17.29 -37.24
N PRO A 81 6.50 16.94 -37.79
CA PRO A 81 5.29 17.63 -37.33
C PRO A 81 3.93 16.85 -37.40
N GLY A 82 3.01 17.16 -36.46
CA GLY A 82 1.64 17.58 -36.83
C GLY A 82 0.44 16.60 -36.77
N SER A 83 -0.45 16.87 -35.80
CA SER A 83 -1.92 16.90 -35.94
C SER A 83 -2.76 15.65 -36.26
N ALA A 84 -3.49 15.16 -35.24
CA ALA A 84 -4.93 14.87 -35.33
C ALA A 84 -5.58 14.76 -33.92
N THR A 85 -6.53 15.65 -33.58
CA THR A 85 -7.13 15.68 -32.23
C THR A 85 -8.41 14.83 -32.15
N ILE A 86 -8.41 13.82 -31.28
CA ILE A 86 -9.65 13.12 -30.86
C ILE A 86 -10.00 13.56 -29.42
N PRO A 87 -11.22 14.06 -29.14
CA PRO A 87 -11.60 14.52 -27.80
C PRO A 87 -11.78 13.38 -26.79
N CYS A 88 -10.71 13.02 -26.08
CA CYS A 88 -10.81 12.20 -24.88
C CYS A 88 -11.58 12.96 -23.78
N GLN A 89 -12.76 12.47 -23.40
CA GLN A 89 -13.55 12.95 -22.25
C GLN A 89 -12.83 12.60 -20.93
N LEU A 90 -11.75 13.33 -20.63
CA LEU A 90 -10.97 13.20 -19.41
C LEU A 90 -11.71 13.79 -18.21
N ARG A 91 -12.20 12.91 -17.33
CA ARG A 91 -12.29 13.19 -15.89
C ARG A 91 -11.89 11.96 -15.07
N PRO A 92 -10.59 11.79 -14.74
CA PRO A 92 -10.25 11.04 -13.53
C PRO A 92 -10.78 11.86 -12.34
N HIS A 93 -11.84 11.40 -11.70
CA HIS A 93 -12.25 11.93 -10.40
C HIS A 93 -11.29 11.38 -9.34
N VAL A 94 -10.08 11.95 -9.31
CA VAL A 94 -9.14 11.72 -8.22
C VAL A 94 -9.75 12.29 -6.95
N GLU A 95 -10.24 11.40 -6.09
CA GLU A 95 -10.56 11.76 -4.72
C GLU A 95 -9.25 12.09 -4.02
N GLU A 96 -8.91 13.37 -3.93
CA GLU A 96 -7.73 13.88 -3.22
C GLU A 96 -7.89 13.65 -1.71
N HIS A 97 -7.62 12.42 -1.30
CA HIS A 97 -7.57 11.99 0.10
C HIS A 97 -6.57 12.89 0.83
N CYS A 98 -7.01 13.57 1.88
CA CYS A 98 -6.21 14.53 2.62
C CYS A 98 -4.91 13.88 3.13
N ARG A 99 -3.77 14.55 2.93
CA ARG A 99 -2.43 14.10 3.35
C ARG A 99 -1.77 15.02 4.40
N LEU A 100 -2.57 15.89 5.03
CA LEU A 100 -2.08 16.82 6.04
C LEU A 100 -1.88 16.10 7.37
N ASP A 101 -0.73 16.32 8.01
CA ASP A 101 -0.46 15.80 9.35
C ASP A 101 -1.53 16.29 10.34
N GLY A 102 -2.07 15.37 11.13
CA GLY A 102 -3.10 15.66 12.12
C GLY A 102 -4.53 15.63 11.59
N PHE A 103 -4.74 15.39 10.30
CA PHE A 103 -6.04 15.16 9.69
C PHE A 103 -6.16 13.71 9.22
N CYS A 104 -7.34 13.11 9.27
CA CYS A 104 -7.60 11.87 8.54
C CYS A 104 -7.73 12.11 7.03
N GLN A 105 -7.63 11.06 6.22
CA GLN A 105 -7.83 11.09 4.77
C GLN A 105 -9.14 11.78 4.31
N SER A 106 -10.19 11.80 5.14
CA SER A 106 -11.44 12.53 4.86
C SER A 106 -11.41 14.03 5.21
N GLY A 107 -10.23 14.62 5.44
CA GLY A 107 -10.05 16.05 5.74
C GLY A 107 -10.54 16.49 7.12
N LYS A 108 -10.79 15.56 8.04
CA LYS A 108 -11.23 15.85 9.41
C LYS A 108 -10.03 15.94 10.34
N ASP A 109 -9.90 17.06 11.03
CA ASP A 109 -8.89 17.31 12.05
C ASP A 109 -9.07 16.33 13.22
N LEU A 110 -7.97 15.75 13.70
CA LEU A 110 -7.93 14.77 14.78
C LEU A 110 -7.25 15.32 16.04
N ARG A 111 -6.71 16.54 16.00
CA ARG A 111 -5.93 17.11 17.09
C ARG A 111 -6.81 17.36 18.32
N LEU A 112 -6.29 17.07 19.51
CA LEU A 112 -6.99 17.18 20.79
C LEU A 112 -7.51 18.60 21.05
N GLU A 113 -6.82 19.64 20.56
CA GLU A 113 -7.28 21.04 20.60
C GLU A 113 -8.59 21.26 19.80
N SER A 114 -8.75 20.58 18.66
CA SER A 114 -9.87 20.72 17.72
C SER A 114 -11.05 19.82 18.11
N ILE A 115 -10.74 18.57 18.49
CA ILE A 115 -11.73 17.58 18.93
C ILE A 115 -12.16 17.77 20.39
N GLY A 116 -11.39 18.47 21.22
CA GLY A 116 -11.53 18.48 22.69
C GLY A 116 -12.91 18.84 23.24
N ASN A 117 -13.66 19.70 22.53
CA ASN A 117 -14.99 20.14 22.94
C ASN A 117 -16.13 19.33 22.27
N THR A 118 -15.83 18.33 21.46
CA THR A 118 -16.83 17.56 20.70
C THR A 118 -17.47 16.43 21.51
N ILE A 119 -18.71 16.11 21.17
CA ILE A 119 -19.36 14.86 21.58
C ILE A 119 -18.92 13.78 20.59
N LEU A 120 -18.28 12.72 21.12
CA LEU A 120 -17.80 11.59 20.33
C LEU A 120 -18.56 10.34 20.74
N GLU A 121 -19.18 9.66 19.77
CA GLU A 121 -19.76 8.34 19.96
C GLU A 121 -18.65 7.28 19.95
N VAL A 122 -18.30 6.78 21.13
CA VAL A 122 -17.32 5.69 21.31
C VAL A 122 -18.08 4.38 21.49
N PRO A 123 -17.90 3.36 20.63
CA PRO A 123 -18.60 2.09 20.78
C PRO A 123 -18.22 1.36 22.08
N PRO A 124 -19.09 0.49 22.63
CA PRO A 124 -18.74 -0.35 23.78
C PRO A 124 -17.44 -1.13 23.56
N GLY A 125 -16.59 -1.18 24.58
CA GLY A 125 -15.24 -1.78 24.50
C GLY A 125 -14.17 -0.87 23.89
N PHE A 126 -14.51 0.25 23.25
CA PHE A 126 -13.53 1.22 22.79
C PHE A 126 -13.29 2.32 23.83
N ILE A 127 -12.06 2.83 23.88
CA ILE A 127 -11.65 3.98 24.70
C ILE A 127 -10.85 4.97 23.85
N LEU A 128 -10.81 6.23 24.31
CA LEU A 128 -10.10 7.31 23.63
C LEU A 128 -8.64 7.34 24.08
N VAL A 129 -7.72 7.31 23.12
CA VAL A 129 -6.28 7.38 23.32
C VAL A 129 -5.64 8.47 22.46
N GLY A 130 -4.57 9.04 22.98
CA GLY A 130 -3.78 10.09 22.34
C GLY A 130 -2.57 9.51 21.63
N ALA A 131 -2.52 9.69 20.30
CA ALA A 131 -1.38 9.36 19.47
C ALA A 131 -0.47 10.59 19.27
N THR A 132 0.85 10.43 19.42
CA THR A 132 1.86 11.47 19.15
C THR A 132 2.62 11.18 17.86
N SER A 133 3.03 12.21 17.13
CA SER A 133 3.84 12.09 15.91
C SER A 133 5.15 12.88 16.04
N PRO A 134 6.31 12.33 15.62
CA PRO A 134 7.54 13.11 15.49
C PRO A 134 7.43 14.32 14.55
N ARG A 135 6.43 14.34 13.67
CA ARG A 135 6.12 15.45 12.75
C ARG A 135 5.16 16.49 13.32
N LEU A 136 4.58 16.23 14.49
CA LEU A 136 3.68 17.13 15.23
C LEU A 136 3.97 17.00 16.75
N PRO A 137 5.16 17.38 17.23
CA PRO A 137 5.60 17.09 18.61
C PRO A 137 4.68 17.70 19.68
N ASP A 138 4.13 18.90 19.42
CA ASP A 138 3.27 19.62 20.36
C ASP A 138 1.80 19.16 20.36
N ASN A 139 1.42 18.23 19.46
CA ASN A 139 0.03 17.84 19.24
C ASN A 139 -0.23 16.37 19.61
N ILE A 140 -1.43 16.12 20.11
CA ILE A 140 -1.95 14.78 20.39
C ILE A 140 -3.14 14.54 19.44
N LEU A 141 -3.10 13.45 18.69
CA LEU A 141 -4.19 13.03 17.79
C LEU A 141 -5.12 12.09 18.55
N VAL A 142 -6.42 12.35 18.50
CA VAL A 142 -7.45 11.56 19.18
C VAL A 142 -7.78 10.33 18.34
N CYS A 143 -7.73 9.15 18.98
CA CYS A 143 -8.00 7.86 18.36
C CYS A 143 -8.97 7.07 19.26
N ALA A 144 -9.90 6.31 18.68
CA ALA A 144 -10.70 5.35 19.44
C ALA A 144 -10.16 3.94 19.20
N VAL A 145 -9.77 3.24 20.26
CA VAL A 145 -9.11 1.91 20.19
C VAL A 145 -9.80 0.97 21.17
N ASP A 146 -9.99 -0.29 20.77
CA ASP A 146 -10.56 -1.32 21.65
C ASP A 146 -9.60 -1.60 22.82
N HIS A 147 -10.12 -1.49 24.04
CA HIS A 147 -9.40 -1.66 25.29
C HIS A 147 -8.65 -3.00 25.39
N MET A 148 -9.11 -4.07 24.74
CA MET A 148 -8.42 -5.37 24.76
C MET A 148 -7.05 -5.33 24.07
N PHE A 149 -6.77 -4.34 23.24
CA PHE A 149 -5.47 -4.15 22.57
C PHE A 149 -4.62 -3.05 23.23
N LEU A 150 -4.98 -2.65 24.44
CA LEU A 150 -4.27 -1.70 25.29
C LEU A 150 -3.92 -2.39 26.62
N PRO A 151 -2.78 -2.07 27.25
CA PRO A 151 -2.42 -2.65 28.54
C PRO A 151 -3.32 -2.08 29.65
N ASP A 152 -3.52 -2.85 30.71
CA ASP A 152 -4.20 -2.35 31.91
C ASP A 152 -3.29 -1.42 32.75
N SER A 153 -3.81 -0.96 33.90
CA SER A 153 -3.07 -0.10 34.83
C SER A 153 -1.84 -0.76 35.47
N THR A 154 -1.64 -2.07 35.29
CA THR A 154 -0.45 -2.83 35.72
C THR A 154 0.54 -3.12 34.59
N GLY A 155 0.24 -2.70 33.36
CA GLY A 155 1.06 -3.01 32.18
C GLY A 155 0.85 -4.43 31.64
N GLN A 156 -0.29 -5.05 31.94
CA GLN A 156 -0.61 -6.43 31.56
C GLN A 156 -1.86 -6.53 30.66
N ASN A 157 -2.24 -7.76 30.29
CA ASN A 157 -3.50 -8.12 29.63
C ASN A 157 -3.82 -7.52 28.24
N SER A 158 -2.91 -6.78 27.61
CA SER A 158 -3.06 -6.38 26.18
C SER A 158 -2.94 -7.59 25.24
N LEU A 159 -3.92 -7.76 24.37
CA LEU A 159 -3.81 -8.63 23.19
C LEU A 159 -2.77 -8.11 22.19
N LEU A 160 -2.19 -9.04 21.44
CA LEU A 160 -1.40 -8.77 20.24
C LEU A 160 -2.32 -8.31 19.10
N GLY A 161 -1.81 -7.41 18.24
CA GLY A 161 -2.59 -6.78 17.17
C GLY A 161 -3.21 -5.44 17.59
N PHE A 162 -4.26 -5.03 16.89
CA PHE A 162 -4.92 -3.73 17.03
C PHE A 162 -6.39 -3.80 16.60
N LEU A 163 -7.24 -2.96 17.17
CA LEU A 163 -8.55 -2.66 16.62
C LEU A 163 -8.89 -1.18 16.88
N GLY A 164 -9.05 -0.39 15.82
CA GLY A 164 -9.23 1.06 15.92
C GLY A 164 -10.35 1.61 15.05
N ASN A 165 -10.83 2.79 15.44
CA ASN A 165 -11.82 3.61 14.73
C ASN A 165 -11.32 5.05 14.63
N CYS A 166 -11.54 5.70 13.49
CA CYS A 166 -11.22 7.11 13.26
C CYS A 166 -12.34 8.00 13.81
N VAL A 167 -12.04 8.82 14.82
CA VAL A 167 -13.03 9.70 15.46
C VAL A 167 -13.47 10.87 14.58
N GLY A 168 -12.63 11.31 13.63
CA GLY A 168 -12.94 12.46 12.77
C GLY A 168 -13.94 12.15 11.66
N CYS A 169 -13.80 10.99 11.00
CA CYS A 169 -14.66 10.58 9.88
C CYS A 169 -15.62 9.42 10.20
N GLY A 170 -15.50 8.82 11.38
CA GLY A 170 -16.33 7.70 11.83
C GLY A 170 -16.00 6.33 11.20
N LYS A 171 -14.97 6.21 10.34
CA LYS A 171 -14.54 4.93 9.75
C LYS A 171 -14.07 3.96 10.84
N LYS A 172 -14.59 2.74 10.83
CA LYS A 172 -14.42 1.74 11.92
C LYS A 172 -13.66 0.50 11.46
N GLY A 173 -13.11 -0.25 12.41
CA GLY A 173 -12.65 -1.62 12.19
C GLY A 173 -11.26 -1.76 11.53
N PHE A 174 -10.37 -0.79 11.73
CA PHE A 174 -8.97 -0.93 11.32
C PHE A 174 -8.30 -2.05 12.15
N ARG A 175 -7.83 -3.11 11.50
CA ARG A 175 -7.35 -4.34 12.16
C ARG A 175 -5.83 -4.36 12.36
N TYR A 176 -5.12 -3.52 11.62
CA TYR A 176 -3.69 -3.33 11.76
C TYR A 176 -3.39 -1.85 12.04
N PHE A 177 -2.39 -1.60 12.89
CA PHE A 177 -2.01 -0.22 13.24
C PHE A 177 -1.47 0.54 12.02
N THR A 178 -0.88 -0.15 11.04
CA THR A 178 -0.47 0.39 9.73
C THR A 178 -1.64 1.05 9.00
N GLU A 179 -2.70 0.30 8.69
CA GLU A 179 -3.92 0.78 8.01
C GLU A 179 -4.49 2.03 8.69
N PHE A 180 -4.50 2.03 10.02
CA PHE A 180 -4.99 3.14 10.82
C PHE A 180 -4.06 4.36 10.73
N SER A 181 -2.75 4.16 10.90
CA SER A 181 -1.74 5.24 10.84
C SER A 181 -1.71 5.93 9.48
N GLU A 182 -1.81 5.16 8.39
CA GLU A 182 -1.96 5.66 7.02
C GLU A 182 -3.27 6.45 6.83
N HIS A 183 -4.37 6.00 7.46
CA HIS A 183 -5.64 6.71 7.41
C HIS A 183 -5.66 8.03 8.19
N ILE A 184 -4.87 8.15 9.26
CA ILE A 184 -4.75 9.36 10.08
C ILE A 184 -3.52 10.23 9.73
N ASN A 185 -2.88 9.97 8.59
CA ASN A 185 -1.65 10.63 8.11
C ASN A 185 -0.47 10.63 9.10
N LEU A 186 -0.49 9.70 10.05
CA LEU A 186 0.56 9.51 11.04
C LEU A 186 1.73 8.80 10.34
N LYS A 187 2.68 9.57 9.79
CA LYS A 187 3.82 8.97 9.06
C LYS A 187 4.66 8.05 9.95
N THR A 188 4.79 6.81 9.49
CA THR A 188 5.49 5.73 10.19
C THR A 188 6.85 5.44 9.58
N GLY A 189 7.79 4.99 10.42
CA GLY A 189 8.99 4.31 9.93
C GLY A 189 8.68 2.90 9.40
N PHE A 190 9.70 2.16 9.01
CA PHE A 190 9.55 0.73 8.69
C PHE A 190 9.03 -0.04 9.92
N GLN A 191 7.92 -0.78 9.74
CA GLN A 191 7.20 -1.53 10.78
C GLN A 191 6.82 -0.70 12.03
N PRO A 192 5.77 0.15 11.95
CA PRO A 192 5.28 0.90 13.10
C PRO A 192 4.74 0.00 14.22
N LYS A 193 5.40 0.07 15.37
CA LYS A 193 4.87 -0.47 16.64
C LYS A 193 3.82 0.50 17.20
N LYS A 194 2.62 0.01 17.52
CA LYS A 194 1.53 0.83 18.11
C LYS A 194 2.00 1.60 19.36
N GLN A 195 2.88 0.96 20.13
CA GLN A 195 3.50 1.46 21.36
C GLN A 195 4.37 2.71 21.17
N THR A 196 4.91 2.94 19.97
CA THR A 196 5.72 4.13 19.67
C THR A 196 4.86 5.38 19.53
N TYR A 197 3.59 5.23 19.16
CA TYR A 197 2.72 6.35 18.79
C TYR A 197 1.56 6.57 19.77
N LEU A 198 0.90 5.51 20.22
CA LEU A 198 -0.21 5.59 21.20
C LEU A 198 0.38 5.80 22.60
N GLN A 199 0.43 7.04 23.10
CA GLN A 199 1.16 7.37 24.32
C GLN A 199 0.29 7.65 25.55
N TYR A 200 -0.96 8.10 25.37
CA TYR A 200 -1.79 8.57 26.49
C TYR A 200 -3.21 8.02 26.45
N TYR A 201 -3.81 7.77 27.61
CA TYR A 201 -5.26 7.73 27.73
C TYR A 201 -5.82 9.15 27.64
N LEU A 202 -7.06 9.28 27.14
CA LEU A 202 -7.77 10.56 27.10
C LEU A 202 -9.01 10.49 28.01
N LEU A 203 -9.19 11.51 28.84
CA LEU A 203 -10.25 11.60 29.84
C LEU A 203 -11.12 12.83 29.57
N ARG A 204 -12.37 12.85 30.04
CA ARG A 204 -13.16 14.09 30.08
C ARG A 204 -12.97 14.79 31.43
N ASP A 205 -12.77 16.10 31.41
CA ASP A 205 -12.64 16.93 32.61
C ASP A 205 -14.01 17.24 33.25
N SER A 206 -14.03 18.03 34.33
CA SER A 206 -15.26 18.47 35.01
C SER A 206 -16.21 19.30 34.14
N HIS A 207 -15.75 19.81 32.99
CA HIS A 207 -16.53 20.55 32.00
C HIS A 207 -16.90 19.67 30.78
N GLY A 208 -16.62 18.36 30.84
CA GLY A 208 -16.86 17.40 29.77
C GLY A 208 -15.84 17.47 28.61
N ARG A 209 -14.78 18.28 28.71
CA ARG A 209 -13.78 18.49 27.65
C ARG A 209 -12.77 17.35 27.66
N LEU A 210 -12.41 16.85 26.48
CA LEU A 210 -11.39 15.81 26.35
C LEU A 210 -10.00 16.39 26.62
N VAL A 211 -9.27 15.77 27.55
CA VAL A 211 -7.93 16.18 28.02
C VAL A 211 -6.96 15.00 28.04
N ARG A 212 -5.66 15.31 28.03
CA ARG A 212 -4.58 14.32 28.18
C ARG A 212 -4.62 13.70 29.57
N GLY A 213 -4.83 12.39 29.64
CA GLY A 213 -4.76 11.59 30.86
C GLY A 213 -3.38 10.94 31.07
N PRO A 214 -3.32 9.88 31.89
CA PRO A 214 -2.09 9.12 32.16
C PRO A 214 -1.43 8.55 30.90
N ALA A 215 -0.13 8.29 30.98
CA ALA A 215 0.59 7.55 29.95
C ALA A 215 0.14 6.08 29.89
N ILE A 216 0.21 5.47 28.70
CA ILE A 216 -0.10 4.05 28.48
C ILE A 216 1.14 3.22 28.87
N CYS A 217 0.99 2.29 29.81
CA CYS A 217 2.10 1.49 30.32
C CYS A 217 2.41 0.30 29.40
N TRP A 218 3.22 0.53 28.36
CA TRP A 218 3.57 -0.49 27.36
C TRP A 218 4.64 -1.50 27.79
N GLU A 219 5.24 -1.30 28.97
CA GLU A 219 6.27 -2.16 29.55
C GLU A 219 5.69 -2.89 30.77
N SER A 220 5.67 -4.22 30.74
CA SER A 220 5.52 -5.00 31.96
C SER A 220 6.79 -4.84 32.80
N ARG A 221 6.64 -4.44 34.07
CA ARG A 221 7.71 -4.42 35.07
C ARG A 221 7.84 -5.76 35.78
#